data_AF-I1QAB1-F1
#
_entry.id   AF-I1QAB1-F1
#
_cell.length_a   1.000
_cell.length_b   1.000
_cell.length_c   1.000
_cell.angle_alpha   90.00
_cell.angle_beta   90.00
_cell.angle_gamma   90.00
#
_symmetry.space_group_name_H-M   'P 1'
#
loop_
_entity.id
_entity.type
_entity.pdbx_description
1 polymer ?
#
loop_
_entity_poly.entity_id
_entity_poly.type
_entity_poly.pdbx_seq_one_letter_code
_entity_poly.pdbx_strand_id
1 'polypeptide(L)'
;MNHPSSAATATVLLLLALLDVAAGGGEDGQKRAAGVYIVIVQPPADGADTVAYHTCILAAALGSEGRAKEALLYSYRAVASGFAAKLTPPELAALQKHPAVLQVRPDQMYHVVDNLN
;
A
#
# COMPACT_ATOMS: atom_id res chain seq x y z
N MET A 1 27.64 -58.63 -22.84
CA MET A 1 28.66 -58.31 -23.85
C MET A 1 27.90 -57.62 -24.98
N ASN A 2 28.10 -56.37 -25.38
CA ASN A 2 29.32 -55.59 -25.58
C ASN A 2 28.97 -54.12 -25.33
N HIS A 3 29.72 -53.40 -24.48
CA HIS A 3 29.77 -51.94 -24.55
C HIS A 3 31.12 -51.56 -25.16
N PRO A 4 31.16 -50.81 -26.27
CA PRO A 4 32.30 -50.00 -26.60
C PRO A 4 32.06 -48.53 -26.22
N SER A 5 33.13 -47.97 -25.67
CA SER A 5 33.37 -46.59 -25.24
C SER A 5 33.21 -45.54 -26.35
N SER A 6 32.67 -44.35 -26.02
CA SER A 6 33.13 -43.02 -26.48
C SER A 6 32.24 -41.94 -25.84
N ALA A 7 32.72 -41.23 -24.82
CA ALA A 7 33.27 -39.88 -24.93
C ALA A 7 32.21 -38.77 -25.19
N ALA A 8 32.14 -37.86 -24.22
CA ALA A 8 31.80 -36.44 -24.38
C ALA A 8 30.41 -36.06 -24.90
N THR A 9 29.50 -35.73 -23.97
CA THR A 9 28.42 -34.74 -24.21
C THR A 9 28.12 -33.96 -22.93
N ALA A 10 29.10 -33.19 -22.47
CA ALA A 10 28.88 -32.12 -21.49
C ALA A 10 28.61 -30.80 -22.24
N THR A 11 27.47 -30.68 -22.94
CA THR A 11 27.13 -29.41 -23.65
C THR A 11 25.66 -29.30 -24.11
N VAL A 12 24.66 -29.77 -23.35
CA VAL A 12 23.24 -29.56 -23.71
C VAL A 12 22.37 -29.16 -22.51
N LEU A 13 22.87 -28.25 -21.67
CA LEU A 13 22.05 -27.49 -20.70
C LEU A 13 22.39 -25.98 -20.73
N LEU A 14 22.89 -25.49 -21.88
CA LEU A 14 23.28 -24.09 -22.11
C LEU A 14 22.52 -23.43 -23.28
N LEU A 15 21.34 -23.94 -23.64
CA LEU A 15 20.57 -23.46 -24.82
C LEU A 15 19.08 -23.20 -24.51
N LEU A 16 18.81 -22.58 -23.36
CA LEU A 16 17.58 -21.80 -23.13
C LEU A 16 17.94 -20.37 -22.74
N ALA A 17 18.90 -19.79 -23.46
CA ALA A 17 19.18 -18.37 -23.46
C ALA A 17 18.93 -17.84 -24.88
N LEU A 18 17.67 -17.55 -25.23
CA LEU A 18 17.29 -16.63 -26.32
C LEU A 18 15.82 -16.18 -26.14
N LEU A 19 15.62 -15.23 -25.22
CA LEU A 19 14.61 -14.17 -25.37
C LEU A 19 15.24 -12.91 -24.78
N ASP A 20 16.18 -12.37 -25.54
CA ASP A 20 16.86 -11.12 -25.25
C ASP A 20 16.18 -9.95 -25.99
N VAL A 21 16.26 -8.79 -25.32
CA VAL A 21 16.18 -7.41 -25.83
C VAL A 21 14.79 -6.82 -26.16
N ALA A 22 14.35 -5.84 -25.37
CA ALA A 22 14.69 -4.44 -25.61
C ALA A 22 13.96 -3.48 -24.65
N ALA A 23 14.71 -2.45 -24.25
CA ALA A 23 14.36 -1.26 -23.51
C ALA A 23 12.93 -0.70 -23.68
N GLY A 24 12.43 -0.16 -22.57
CA GLY A 24 11.61 1.04 -22.56
C GLY A 24 10.11 0.81 -22.44
N GLY A 25 9.57 1.04 -21.23
CA GLY A 25 8.13 1.02 -21.04
C GLY A 25 7.67 1.25 -19.60
N GLY A 26 8.22 2.26 -18.93
CA GLY A 26 7.61 2.95 -17.78
C GLY A 26 7.09 2.10 -16.61
N GLU A 27 7.85 2.09 -15.52
CA GLU A 27 7.24 2.13 -14.18
C GLU A 27 6.62 3.52 -13.88
N ASP A 28 6.36 4.32 -14.92
CA ASP A 28 5.41 5.43 -14.96
C ASP A 28 4.09 4.94 -15.57
N GLY A 29 3.39 4.10 -14.83
CA GLY A 29 2.05 3.67 -15.20
C GLY A 29 0.99 4.15 -14.23
N GLN A 30 1.33 4.24 -12.93
CA GLN A 30 0.43 4.75 -11.92
C GLN A 30 1.10 4.89 -10.54
N LYS A 31 2.01 5.87 -10.36
CA LYS A 31 1.86 6.74 -9.18
C LYS A 31 0.50 7.44 -9.35
N ARG A 32 -0.60 6.72 -9.14
CA ARG A 32 -1.94 7.32 -8.98
C ARG A 32 -1.72 8.33 -7.88
N ALA A 33 -1.80 9.61 -8.21
CA ALA A 33 -1.47 10.69 -7.29
C ALA A 33 -2.07 10.37 -5.92
N ALA A 34 -1.20 10.25 -4.91
CA ALA A 34 -1.65 9.85 -3.59
C ALA A 34 -2.58 10.94 -3.05
N GLY A 35 -3.80 10.55 -2.73
CA GLY A 35 -4.85 11.43 -2.20
C GLY A 35 -4.85 11.42 -0.68
N VAL A 36 -5.42 12.46 -0.07
CA VAL A 36 -5.67 12.47 1.37
C VAL A 36 -7.02 11.83 1.63
N TYR A 37 -7.05 10.89 2.58
CA TYR A 37 -8.26 10.18 2.97
C TYR A 37 -8.43 10.24 4.49
N ILE A 38 -9.68 10.36 4.91
CA ILE A 38 -10.14 10.22 6.28
C ILE A 38 -10.59 8.77 6.48
N VAL A 39 -9.94 8.09 7.42
CA VAL A 39 -10.16 6.68 7.75
C VAL A 39 -10.78 6.62 9.14
N ILE A 40 -12.00 6.11 9.23
CA ILE A 40 -12.70 5.85 10.50
C ILE A 40 -12.45 4.39 10.88
N VAL A 41 -12.00 4.19 12.10
CA VAL A 41 -11.65 2.87 12.62
C VAL A 41 -12.46 2.56 13.88
N GLN A 42 -12.52 1.27 14.23
CA GLN A 42 -13.01 0.86 15.54
C GLN A 42 -12.11 1.48 16.62
N PRO A 43 -12.71 2.06 17.67
CA PRO A 43 -11.94 2.63 18.76
C PRO A 43 -11.04 1.58 19.41
N PRO A 44 -9.82 1.98 19.83
CA PRO A 44 -8.94 1.06 20.55
C PRO A 44 -9.58 0.66 21.90
N ALA A 45 -9.07 -0.42 22.48
CA ALA A 45 -9.43 -0.81 23.83
C ALA A 45 -9.14 0.32 24.84
N ASP A 46 -9.89 0.35 25.94
CA ASP A 46 -9.75 1.39 26.96
C ASP A 46 -8.31 1.45 27.50
N GLY A 47 -7.76 2.66 27.59
CA GLY A 47 -6.37 2.90 28.04
C GLY A 47 -5.27 2.59 27.03
N ALA A 48 -5.57 2.13 25.81
CA ALA A 48 -4.56 1.87 24.79
C ALA A 48 -4.09 3.16 24.08
N ASP A 49 -2.84 3.16 23.63
CA ASP A 49 -2.27 4.28 22.86
C ASP A 49 -2.94 4.37 21.47
N THR A 50 -3.76 5.41 21.30
CA THR A 50 -4.50 5.68 20.07
C THR A 50 -3.59 5.89 18.86
N VAL A 51 -2.45 6.56 19.04
CA VAL A 51 -1.53 6.88 17.93
C VAL A 51 -0.79 5.61 17.50
N ALA A 52 -0.33 4.80 18.44
CA ALA A 52 0.30 3.52 18.16
C ALA A 52 -0.69 2.57 17.45
N TYR A 53 -1.94 2.52 17.91
CA TYR A 53 -3.01 1.74 17.29
C TYR A 53 -3.28 2.16 15.84
N HIS A 54 -3.43 3.46 15.58
CA HIS A 54 -3.62 3.98 14.22
C HIS A 54 -2.42 3.70 13.31
N THR A 55 -1.21 3.86 13.83
CA THR A 55 0.03 3.57 13.10
C THR A 55 0.12 2.09 12.75
N CYS A 56 -0.29 1.19 13.64
CA CYS A 56 -0.31 -0.26 13.40
C CYS A 56 -1.27 -0.64 12.27
N ILE A 57 -2.50 -0.09 12.28
CA ILE A 57 -3.48 -0.30 11.21
C ILE A 57 -2.93 0.16 9.86
N LEU A 58 -2.29 1.33 9.84
CA LEU A 58 -1.72 1.89 8.63
C LEU A 58 -0.48 1.09 8.16
N ALA A 59 0.37 0.64 9.08
CA ALA A 59 1.52 -0.20 8.78
C ALA A 59 1.12 -1.56 8.19
N ALA A 60 0.01 -2.15 8.66
CA ALA A 60 -0.53 -3.37 8.09
C ALA A 60 -0.95 -3.20 6.61
N ALA A 61 -1.43 -2.00 6.22
CA ALA A 61 -1.79 -1.70 4.84
C ALA A 61 -0.59 -1.29 3.96
N LEU A 62 0.40 -0.59 4.53
CA LEU A 62 1.55 -0.04 3.79
C LEU A 62 2.79 -0.94 3.80
N GLY A 63 2.80 -1.96 4.64
CA GLY A 63 3.87 -2.95 4.78
C GLY A 63 5.02 -2.53 5.69
N SER A 64 5.01 -1.33 6.28
CA SER A 64 6.01 -0.91 7.28
C SER A 64 5.54 0.25 8.16
N GLU A 65 6.11 0.33 9.37
CA GLU A 65 5.84 1.43 10.31
C GLU A 65 6.40 2.77 9.82
N GLY A 66 7.58 2.76 9.18
CA GLY A 66 8.19 3.97 8.63
C GLY A 66 7.28 4.63 7.59
N ARG A 67 6.78 3.84 6.65
CA ARG A 67 5.84 4.33 5.62
C ARG A 67 4.50 4.77 6.21
N ALA A 68 4.05 4.10 7.27
CA ALA A 68 2.85 4.52 8.00
C ALA A 68 3.03 5.91 8.63
N LYS A 69 4.15 6.16 9.30
CA LYS A 69 4.45 7.48 9.90
C LYS A 69 4.55 8.58 8.85
N GLU A 70 5.13 8.30 7.68
CA GLU A 70 5.21 9.25 6.56
C GLU A 70 3.86 9.55 5.93
N ALA A 71 2.97 8.56 5.87
CA ALA A 71 1.63 8.70 5.29
C ALA A 71 0.62 9.32 6.27
N LEU A 72 0.81 9.18 7.57
CA LEU A 72 -0.09 9.66 8.61
C LEU A 72 0.00 11.19 8.74
N LEU A 73 -1.10 11.88 8.41
CA LEU A 73 -1.19 13.34 8.51
C LEU A 73 -1.79 13.78 9.84
N TYR A 74 -2.79 13.05 10.32
CA TYR A 74 -3.47 13.38 11.57
C TYR A 74 -4.11 12.16 12.21
N SER A 75 -4.21 12.15 13.54
CA SER A 75 -4.81 11.09 14.34
C SER A 75 -5.96 11.65 15.17
N TYR A 76 -7.20 11.30 14.81
CA TYR A 76 -8.44 11.71 15.48
C TYR A 76 -8.69 10.84 16.72
N ARG A 77 -8.84 11.48 17.88
CA ARG A 77 -8.91 10.80 19.19
C ARG A 77 -10.12 11.14 20.06
N ALA A 78 -10.93 12.11 19.64
CA ALA A 78 -12.00 12.66 20.49
C ALA A 78 -13.38 12.03 20.19
N VAL A 79 -14.09 12.55 19.19
CA VAL A 79 -15.48 12.15 18.87
C VAL A 79 -15.58 10.91 17.97
N ALA A 80 -14.50 10.57 17.27
CA ALA A 80 -14.39 9.38 16.45
C ALA A 80 -12.94 8.90 16.46
N SER A 81 -12.73 7.58 16.49
CA SER A 81 -11.41 6.99 16.28
C SER A 81 -11.13 6.95 14.78
N GLY A 82 -10.01 7.51 14.38
CA GLY A 82 -9.66 7.55 12.96
C GLY A 82 -8.38 8.30 12.70
N PHE A 83 -7.99 8.37 11.45
CA PHE A 83 -6.82 9.13 11.03
C PHE A 83 -6.99 9.68 9.61
N ALA A 84 -6.29 10.77 9.33
CA ALA A 84 -6.09 11.27 7.98
C ALA A 84 -4.74 10.76 7.48
N ALA A 85 -4.71 10.15 6.29
CA ALA A 85 -3.48 9.65 5.69
C ALA A 85 -3.43 9.91 4.18
N LYS A 86 -2.21 10.11 3.67
CA LYS A 86 -1.94 10.20 2.24
C LYS A 86 -1.75 8.79 1.68
N LEU A 87 -2.68 8.34 0.85
CA LEU A 87 -2.74 6.97 0.36
C LEU A 87 -2.74 6.93 -1.16
N THR A 88 -1.95 6.01 -1.72
CA THR A 88 -2.12 5.56 -3.09
C THR A 88 -3.34 4.64 -3.19
N PRO A 89 -3.97 4.50 -4.37
CA PRO A 89 -5.10 3.59 -4.55
C PRO A 89 -4.86 2.11 -4.19
N PRO A 90 -3.68 1.49 -4.41
CA PRO A 90 -3.44 0.15 -3.90
C PRO A 90 -3.40 0.10 -2.36
N GLU A 91 -2.80 1.10 -1.69
CA GLU A 91 -2.77 1.19 -0.23
C GLU A 91 -4.18 1.39 0.34
N LEU A 92 -4.99 2.23 -0.31
CA LEU A 92 -6.40 2.42 0.02
C LEU A 92 -7.19 1.11 -0.08
N ALA A 93 -6.98 0.34 -1.15
CA ALA A 93 -7.65 -0.95 -1.34
C ALA A 93 -7.20 -2.01 -0.32
N ALA A 94 -5.94 -1.99 0.12
CA ALA A 94 -5.45 -2.82 1.20
C ALA A 94 -6.08 -2.42 2.54
N LEU A 95 -6.15 -1.12 2.81
CA LEU A 95 -6.69 -0.58 4.06
C LEU A 95 -8.19 -0.86 4.21
N GLN A 96 -8.97 -0.79 3.13
CA GLN A 96 -10.40 -1.11 3.15
C GLN A 96 -10.70 -2.58 3.52
N LYS A 97 -9.72 -3.48 3.38
CA LYS A 97 -9.86 -4.89 3.78
C LYS A 97 -9.54 -5.12 5.26
N HIS A 98 -8.98 -4.13 5.94
CA HIS A 98 -8.57 -4.27 7.34
C HIS A 98 -9.81 -4.31 8.25
N PRO A 99 -9.95 -5.29 9.15
CA PRO A 99 -11.18 -5.51 9.93
C PRO A 99 -11.52 -4.35 10.88
N ALA A 100 -10.50 -3.62 11.34
CA ALA A 100 -10.70 -2.44 12.19
C ALA A 100 -11.18 -1.20 11.41
N VAL A 101 -11.18 -1.20 10.07
CA VAL A 101 -11.59 -0.05 9.26
C VAL A 101 -13.09 -0.10 9.01
N LEU A 102 -13.80 0.92 9.49
CA LEU A 102 -15.24 1.04 9.36
C LEU A 102 -15.61 1.82 8.09
N GLN A 103 -14.84 2.85 7.76
CA GLN A 103 -15.14 3.74 6.65
C GLN A 103 -13.88 4.43 6.14
N VAL A 104 -13.77 4.63 4.83
CA VAL A 104 -12.76 5.49 4.22
C VAL A 104 -13.42 6.51 3.32
N ARG A 105 -13.06 7.79 3.45
CA ARG A 105 -13.60 8.89 2.62
C ARG A 105 -12.47 9.79 2.12
N PRO A 106 -12.60 10.37 0.93
CA PRO A 106 -11.67 11.40 0.49
C PRO A 106 -11.77 12.62 1.40
N ASP A 107 -10.64 13.26 1.67
CA ASP A 107 -10.63 14.59 2.28
C ASP A 107 -11.18 15.60 1.27
N GLN A 108 -12.17 16.39 1.68
CA GLN A 108 -12.85 17.37 0.82
C GLN A 108 -12.90 18.73 1.53
N MET A 109 -12.32 19.74 0.88
CA MET A 109 -12.50 21.13 1.28
C MET A 109 -13.82 21.66 0.74
N TYR A 110 -14.66 22.17 1.62
CA TYR A 110 -15.91 22.83 1.25
C TYR A 110 -15.68 24.33 1.20
N HIS A 111 -16.05 24.96 0.08
CA HIS A 111 -16.11 26.41 -0.02
C HIS A 111 -17.50 26.86 0.43
N VAL A 112 -17.58 27.58 1.54
CA VAL A 112 -18.84 28.17 1.98
C VAL A 112 -19.08 29.41 1.12
N VAL A 113 -20.17 29.40 0.35
CA VAL A 113 -20.63 30.57 -0.40
C VAL A 113 -21.64 31.33 0.46
N ASP A 114 -21.21 32.46 1.02
CA ASP A 114 -22.12 33.40 1.69
C ASP A 114 -23.09 34.00 0.66
N ASN A 115 -24.32 33.50 0.66
CA ASN A 115 -25.42 34.09 -0.11
C ASN A 115 -26.23 34.98 0.84
N LEU A 116 -25.76 36.20 1.10
CA LEU A 116 -26.62 37.27 1.60
C LEU A 116 -27.24 38.00 0.40
N ASN A 117 -28.51 37.69 0.13
CA ASN A 117 -29.48 38.55 -0.54
C ASN A 117 -30.71 38.65 0.37
#